data_AF-A0A1F6CJ43-F1
#
_entry.id   AF-A0A1F6CJ43-F1
#
_cell.length_a   1.000
_cell.length_b   1.000
_cell.length_c   1.000
_cell.angle_alpha   90.00
_cell.angle_beta   90.00
_cell.angle_gamma   90.00
#
_symmetry.space_group_name_H-M   'P 1'
#
loop_
_entity.id
_entity.type
_entity.pdbx_description
1 polymer ?
#
loop_
_entity_poly.entity_id
_entity_poly.type
_entity_poly.pdbx_seq_one_letter_code
_entity_poly.pdbx_strand_id
1 'polypeptide(L)' 'MYAVGILAPLALLPQILQIYESKSAEGLSLSTWVLLALFNLLWVLYSMVHKDKQLFIATAFMVAFHLAIVVGILLY' A
#
# COMPACT_ATOMS: atom_id res chain seq x y z
N MET A 1 17.83 -9.94 -3.98
CA MET A 1 16.72 -9.02 -4.37
C MET A 1 15.39 -9.35 -3.69
N TYR A 2 15.17 -10.57 -3.18
CA TYR A 2 13.95 -10.98 -2.44
C TYR A 2 13.56 -10.08 -1.26
N ALA A 3 14.54 -9.58 -0.49
CA ALA A 3 14.26 -8.72 0.66
C ALA A 3 13.60 -7.39 0.28
N VAL A 4 13.91 -6.82 -0.89
CA VAL A 4 13.41 -5.50 -1.29
C VAL A 4 11.89 -5.52 -1.49
N GLY A 5 11.35 -6.61 -2.04
CA GLY A 5 9.91 -6.75 -2.30
C GLY A 5 9.05 -6.81 -1.02
N ILE A 6 9.63 -7.24 0.10
CA ILE A 6 8.93 -7.32 1.39
C ILE A 6 9.20 -6.07 2.24
N LEU A 7 10.40 -5.52 2.18
CA LEU A 7 10.79 -4.35 2.98
C LEU A 7 10.09 -3.06 2.52
N ALA A 8 9.85 -2.91 1.22
CA ALA A 8 9.23 -1.69 0.69
C ALA A 8 7.80 -1.45 1.22
N PRO A 9 6.88 -2.44 1.23
CA PRO A 9 5.58 -2.28 1.88
C PRO A 9 5.69 -1.95 3.37
N LEU A 10 6.62 -2.58 4.11
CA LEU A 10 6.78 -2.35 5.55
C LEU A 10 7.12 -0.90 5.90
N ALA A 11 7.66 -0.13 4.95
CA ALA A 11 7.89 1.31 5.13
C ALA A 11 6.58 2.12 5.31
N LEU A 12 5.42 1.57 4.92
CA LEU A 12 4.10 2.21 5.13
C LEU A 12 3.50 1.88 6.50
N LEU A 13 4.05 0.91 7.23
CA LEU A 13 3.53 0.51 8.54
C LEU A 13 3.52 1.68 9.55
N PRO A 14 4.57 2.52 9.66
CA PRO A 14 4.53 3.69 10.53
C PRO A 14 3.40 4.67 10.17
N GLN A 15 3.10 4.85 8.87
CA GLN A 15 2.02 5.73 8.43
C GLN A 15 0.64 5.17 8.83
N ILE A 16 0.46 3.85 8.70
CA ILE A 16 -0.75 3.17 9.17
C ILE A 16 -0.86 3.37 10.69
N LEU A 17 0.17 3.01 11.45
CA LEU A 17 0.16 3.15 12.91
C LEU A 17 -0.15 4.59 13.34
N GLN A 18 0.46 5.59 12.71
CA GLN A 18 0.20 7.00 13.01
C GLN A 18 -1.29 7.36 12.89
N ILE A 19 -1.97 6.96 11.81
CA ILE A 19 -3.39 7.28 11.59
C ILE A 19 -4.26 6.61 12.67
N TYR A 20 -4.04 5.32 12.92
CA TYR A 20 -4.89 4.53 13.82
C TYR A 20 -4.61 4.78 15.31
N GLU A 21 -3.39 5.20 15.68
CA GLU A 21 -3.04 5.58 17.06
C GLU A 21 -3.44 7.02 17.37
N SER A 22 -3.14 7.97 16.47
CA SER A 22 -3.48 9.38 16.68
C SER A 22 -4.95 9.69 16.42
N LYS A 23 -5.67 8.80 15.73
CA LYS A 23 -7.06 9.02 15.28
C LYS A 23 -7.19 10.31 14.46
N SER A 24 -6.18 10.61 13.65
CA SER A 24 -6.16 11.74 12.74
C SER A 24 -5.46 11.37 11.44
N ALA A 25 -6.06 11.75 10.32
CA ALA A 25 -5.44 11.71 9.00
C ALA A 25 -5.12 13.11 8.45
N GLU A 26 -5.00 14.11 9.32
CA GLU A 26 -4.72 15.49 8.92
C GLU A 26 -3.44 15.59 8.08
N GLY A 27 -3.53 16.29 6.94
CA GLY A 27 -2.43 16.45 5.99
C GLY A 27 -2.27 15.31 4.99
N LEU A 28 -3.04 14.22 5.10
CA LEU A 28 -3.03 13.13 4.11
C LEU A 28 -4.03 13.39 2.97
N SER A 29 -3.57 13.17 1.74
CA SER A 29 -4.41 13.29 0.55
C SER A 29 -5.07 11.95 0.21
N LEU A 30 -6.40 11.86 0.37
CA LEU A 30 -7.17 10.66 0.01
C LEU A 30 -6.93 10.25 -1.46
N SER A 31 -6.93 11.22 -2.38
CA SER A 31 -6.77 10.95 -3.81
C SER A 31 -5.40 10.32 -4.10
N THR A 32 -4.34 10.77 -3.41
CA THR A 32 -3.00 10.19 -3.56
C THR A 32 -3.00 8.71 -3.19
N TRP A 33 -3.54 8.34 -2.03
CA TRP A 33 -3.51 6.96 -1.56
C TRP A 33 -4.42 6.04 -2.38
N VAL A 34 -5.57 6.53 -2.86
CA VAL A 34 -6.44 5.79 -3.79
C VAL A 34 -5.72 5.55 -5.13
N LEU A 35 -5.10 6.57 -5.72
CA LEU A 35 -4.38 6.44 -6.98
C LEU A 35 -3.20 5.48 -6.87
N LEU A 36 -2.47 5.51 -5.75
CA LEU A 36 -1.39 4.55 -5.48
C LEU A 36 -1.89 3.11 -5.32
N ALA A 37 -3.05 2.90 -4.68
CA ALA A 37 -3.68 1.59 -4.60
C ALA A 37 -4.07 1.07 -5.99
N LEU A 38 -4.71 1.91 -6.82
CA LEU A 38 -5.09 1.56 -8.19
C LEU A 38 -3.86 1.26 -9.06
N PHE A 39 -2.80 2.06 -8.94
CA PHE A 39 -1.56 1.82 -9.68
C PHE A 39 -0.90 0.50 -9.28
N ASN A 40 -0.87 0.17 -7.98
CA ASN A 40 -0.34 -1.11 -7.54
C ASN A 40 -1.23 -2.30 -7.95
N LEU A 41 -2.55 -2.12 -8.10
CA LEU A 41 -3.42 -3.13 -8.70
C LEU A 41 -3.02 -3.43 -10.15
N LEU A 42 -2.65 -2.41 -10.94
CA LEU A 42 -2.12 -2.63 -12.30
C LEU A 42 -0.81 -3.43 -12.26
N TRP A 43 0.06 -3.19 -11.28
CA TRP A 43 1.28 -3.97 -11.09
C TRP A 43 1.02 -5.42 -10.67
N VAL A 44 0.01 -5.66 -9.83
CA VAL A 44 -0.42 -7.02 -9.50
C VAL A 44 -0.82 -7.74 -10.79
N LEU A 45 -1.66 -7.14 -11.64
CA LEU A 45 -2.05 -7.72 -12.93
C LEU A 45 -0.83 -7.96 -13.83
N TYR A 46 0.09 -6.99 -13.93
CA TYR A 46 1.32 -7.12 -14.70
C TYR A 46 2.18 -8.30 -14.23
N SER A 47 2.37 -8.44 -12.92
CA SER A 47 3.16 -9.52 -12.32
C SER A 47 2.57 -10.91 -12.60
N MET A 48 1.24 -11.02 -12.62
CA MET A 48 0.54 -12.27 -12.97
C MET A 48 0.80 -12.67 -14.42
N VAL A 49 0.72 -11.72 -15.36
CA VAL A 49 1.00 -11.97 -16.79
C VAL A 49 2.43 -12.46 -16.99
N HIS A 50 3.38 -11.87 -16.27
CA HIS A 50 4.81 -12.21 -16.37
C HIS A 50 5.22 -13.38 -15.47
N LYS A 51 4.29 -13.94 -14.69
CA LYS A 51 4.51 -15.03 -13.72
C LYS A 51 5.62 -14.71 -12.69
N ASP A 52 5.82 -13.43 -12.38
CA ASP A 52 6.77 -12.97 -11.37
C ASP A 52 6.12 -13.00 -9.99
N LYS A 53 6.41 -14.08 -9.24
CA LYS A 53 5.83 -14.31 -7.91
C LYS A 53 6.30 -13.27 -6.90
N GLN A 54 7.53 -12.79 -7.03
CA GLN A 54 8.15 -11.86 -6.10
C GLN A 54 7.51 -10.49 -6.25
N LEU A 55 7.35 -10.03 -7.50
CA LEU A 55 6.65 -8.78 -7.80
C LEU A 55 5.17 -8.86 -7.41
N PHE A 56 4.52 -10.01 -7.62
CA PHE A 56 3.13 -10.24 -7.21
C PHE A 56 2.97 -10.06 -5.70
N ILE A 57 3.79 -10.73 -4.89
CA ILE A 57 3.73 -10.63 -3.42
C ILE A 57 3.97 -9.18 -2.98
N ALA A 58 5.03 -8.54 -3.49
CA ALA A 58 5.38 -7.17 -3.11
C ALA A 58 4.24 -6.17 -3.40
N THR A 59 3.68 -6.24 -4.60
CA THR A 59 2.63 -5.31 -5.06
C THR A 59 1.28 -5.61 -4.40
N ALA A 60 0.98 -6.86 -4.09
CA ALA A 60 -0.20 -7.24 -3.30
C ALA A 60 -0.14 -6.65 -1.88
N PHE A 61 1.02 -6.74 -1.22
CA PHE A 61 1.22 -6.10 0.09
C PHE A 61 1.10 -4.57 0.00
N MET A 62 1.66 -3.94 -1.04
CA MET A 62 1.50 -2.50 -1.28
C MET A 62 0.02 -2.12 -1.41
N VAL A 63 -0.77 -2.87 -2.20
CA VAL A 63 -2.22 -2.61 -2.33
C VAL A 63 -2.89 -2.69 -0.96
N ALA A 64 -2.63 -3.74 -0.18
CA ALA A 64 -3.25 -3.92 1.14
C ALA A 64 -2.95 -2.75 2.08
N PHE A 65 -1.71 -2.26 2.09
CA PHE A 65 -1.31 -1.15 2.95
C PHE A 65 -1.83 0.20 2.49
N HIS A 66 -1.85 0.47 1.18
CA HIS A 66 -2.52 1.65 0.63
C HIS A 66 -4.01 1.66 0.99
N LEU A 67 -4.69 0.51 0.89
CA LEU A 67 -6.09 0.40 1.29
C LEU A 67 -6.28 0.61 2.79
N ALA A 68 -5.39 0.08 3.64
CA ALA A 68 -5.44 0.32 5.08
C ALA A 68 -5.32 1.82 5.43
N ILE A 69 -4.48 2.56 4.69
CA ILE A 69 -4.35 4.01 4.82
C ILE A 69 -5.61 4.72 4.30
N VAL A 70 -6.14 4.35 3.14
CA VAL A 70 -7.40 4.89 2.61
C VAL A 70 -8.54 4.70 3.62
N VAL A 71 -8.68 3.52 4.20
CA VAL A 71 -9.67 3.25 5.26
C VAL A 71 -9.41 4.13 6.47
N GLY A 72 -8.15 4.31 6.88
CA GLY A 72 -7.78 5.20 7.97
C GLY A 72 -8.22 6.64 7.72
N ILE A 73 -7.95 7.19 6.53
CA ILE A 73 -8.35 8.55 6.12
C ILE A 73 -9.87 8.72 6.08
N LEU A 74 -10.61 7.67 5.72
CA LEU A 74 -12.08 7.74 5.68
C LEU A 74 -12.72 7.65 7.08
N LEU A 75 -12.01 7.08 8.05
CA LEU A 75 -12.50 6.89 9.42
C LEU A 75 -12.10 8.01 10.39
N TYR A 76 -10.93 8.64 10.18
CA TYR A 76 -10.30 9.60 11.09
C TYR A 76 -9.79 10.82 10.35
#